data_AF-A0A366HP46-F1
#
_entry.id   AF-A0A366HP46-F1
#
_cell.length_a   1.000
_cell.length_b   1.000
_cell.length_c   1.000
_cell.angle_alpha   90.00
_cell.angle_beta   90.00
_cell.angle_gamma   90.00
#
_symmetry.space_group_name_H-M   'P 1'
#
loop_
_entity.id
_entity.type
_entity.pdbx_description
1 polymer ?
#
loop_
_entity_poly.entity_id
_entity_poly.type
_entity_poly.pdbx_seq_one_letter_code
_entity_poly.pdbx_strand_id
1 'polypeptide(L)'
;MKSSALFQSLSGHPRWRHRSRSLWLILIGVLLTSSAPWIHAGGLPAFESDQEAHLWLKENSPYYSLMAEEVEKRGDISFDVLENQKGGMVESGTGQGPGRILLAKELKGAARLSIHIFELTNAYQKRLHDEVDEKVRSGAIETPAEFGLLHELIEYDGLRYHRFVLAELNAVLDGGIPREMLTWINPKLTDLSSYELPLAFEYAKAQARSGHTAHYHEWFWRQKPAAPAR
;
A
#
# COMPACT_ATOMS: atom_id res chain seq x y z
N MET A 1 16.32 -20.04 44.08
CA MET A 1 15.33 -20.05 45.17
C MET A 1 14.79 -18.64 45.34
N LYS A 2 13.48 -18.54 45.55
CA LYS A 2 12.63 -17.34 45.48
C LYS A 2 13.07 -16.29 46.49
N SER A 3 13.19 -15.03 46.05
CA SER A 3 13.14 -13.86 46.94
C SER A 3 12.03 -12.94 46.42
N SER A 4 10.99 -12.79 47.24
CA SER A 4 9.88 -11.87 47.03
C SER A 4 9.94 -10.88 48.19
N ALA A 5 10.20 -9.60 47.87
CA ALA A 5 10.03 -8.47 48.77
C ALA A 5 8.68 -7.82 48.40
N LEU A 6 7.69 -7.74 49.29
CA LEU A 6 7.50 -6.74 50.38
C LEU A 6 7.55 -5.30 49.84
N PHE A 7 6.41 -4.63 49.64
CA PHE A 7 5.52 -3.91 50.59
C PHE A 7 5.94 -2.45 50.86
N GLN A 8 4.89 -1.63 50.95
CA GLN A 8 4.78 -0.28 51.54
C GLN A 8 5.10 0.93 50.64
N SER A 9 4.45 2.09 50.80
CA SER A 9 3.12 2.51 51.29
C SER A 9 3.13 4.06 51.24
N LEU A 10 1.93 4.68 51.25
CA LEU A 10 1.64 6.07 51.65
C LEU A 10 2.17 7.15 50.68
N SER A 11 1.51 8.27 50.40
CA SER A 11 0.46 9.06 51.05
C SER A 11 -0.03 10.09 50.02
N GLY A 12 -1.30 10.45 49.96
CA GLY A 12 -1.72 11.73 50.52
C GLY A 12 -2.51 12.58 49.51
N HIS A 13 -3.78 12.85 49.83
CA HIS A 13 -4.64 13.85 49.18
C HIS A 13 -4.15 15.29 49.43
N PRO A 14 -4.53 16.30 48.61
CA PRO A 14 -5.79 17.02 48.87
C PRO A 14 -6.62 17.40 47.63
N ARG A 15 -7.92 17.55 47.93
CA ARG A 15 -9.03 18.05 47.12
C ARG A 15 -8.85 19.50 46.66
N TRP A 16 -9.39 19.84 45.49
CA TRP A 16 -10.13 21.09 45.30
C TRP A 16 -11.44 20.82 44.54
N ARG A 17 -12.53 21.40 45.05
CA ARG A 17 -13.92 21.22 44.63
C ARG A 17 -14.42 22.48 43.89
N HIS A 18 -15.42 22.23 43.04
CA HIS A 18 -16.59 23.07 42.72
C HIS A 18 -16.44 24.29 41.80
N ARG A 19 -17.12 24.23 40.65
CA ARG A 19 -18.38 24.95 40.31
C ARG A 19 -18.68 24.69 38.81
N SER A 20 -19.69 23.90 38.45
CA SER A 20 -21.13 24.20 38.33
C SER A 20 -21.55 24.93 37.05
N ARG A 21 -22.41 24.24 36.28
CA ARG A 21 -23.66 24.70 35.61
C ARG A 21 -23.70 24.96 34.09
N SER A 22 -24.63 24.21 33.49
CA SER A 22 -25.60 24.55 32.42
C SER A 22 -25.13 24.37 30.96
N LEU A 23 -25.59 23.34 30.24
CA LEU A 23 -26.87 23.24 29.50
C LEU A 23 -27.12 24.43 28.55
N TRP A 24 -26.88 24.20 27.26
CA TRP A 24 -27.65 24.79 26.16
C TRP A 24 -27.82 23.74 25.05
N LEU A 25 -29.09 23.41 24.79
CA LEU A 25 -29.59 22.76 23.60
C LEU A 25 -29.45 23.71 22.41
N ILE A 26 -29.00 23.20 21.26
CA ILE A 26 -29.38 23.75 19.95
C ILE A 26 -29.73 22.59 19.03
N LEU A 27 -31.02 22.51 18.74
CA LEU A 27 -31.63 21.79 17.64
C LEU A 27 -32.36 22.89 16.85
N ILE A 28 -31.90 23.20 15.64
CA ILE A 28 -32.66 23.77 14.51
C ILE A 28 -31.75 23.62 13.29
N GLY A 29 -32.28 22.96 12.26
CA GLY A 29 -31.57 22.60 11.06
C GLY A 29 -31.35 23.76 10.10
N VAL A 30 -30.32 23.59 9.28
CA VAL A 30 -30.22 24.18 7.95
C VAL A 30 -29.98 23.01 7.00
N LEU A 31 -31.03 22.66 6.26
CA LEU A 31 -30.90 22.01 4.96
C LEU A 31 -30.13 22.96 4.05
N LEU A 32 -28.87 22.63 3.78
CA LEU A 32 -28.17 23.04 2.57
C LEU A 32 -27.55 21.78 2.00
N THR A 33 -28.32 21.18 1.09
CA THR A 33 -27.91 20.33 -0.03
C THR A 33 -26.41 20.02 -0.10
N SER A 34 -25.95 19.05 0.68
CA SER A 34 -24.90 18.19 0.20
C SER A 34 -25.56 17.34 -0.88
N SER A 35 -25.40 17.76 -2.13
CA SER A 35 -25.41 16.83 -3.26
C SER A 35 -24.33 15.79 -2.97
N ALA A 36 -24.69 14.80 -2.15
CA ALA A 36 -23.98 13.53 -2.10
C ALA A 36 -24.04 13.03 -3.53
N PRO A 37 -22.90 12.90 -4.24
CA PRO A 37 -22.93 12.35 -5.56
C PRO A 37 -23.39 10.89 -5.39
N TRP A 38 -24.58 10.64 -5.90
CA TRP A 38 -25.03 9.38 -6.48
C TRP A 38 -24.32 8.14 -5.97
N ILE A 39 -24.95 7.43 -5.02
CA ILE A 39 -24.73 5.99 -4.87
C ILE A 39 -25.20 5.38 -6.19
N HIS A 40 -24.30 5.27 -7.17
CA HIS A 40 -24.55 4.51 -8.38
C HIS A 40 -24.58 3.05 -7.94
N ALA A 41 -25.79 2.48 -7.89
CA ALA A 41 -25.99 1.05 -7.96
C ALA A 41 -25.53 0.59 -9.35
N GLY A 42 -24.21 0.38 -9.49
CA GLY A 42 -23.57 -0.01 -10.73
C GLY A 42 -22.32 -0.81 -10.40
N GLY A 43 -22.10 -1.89 -11.15
CA GLY A 43 -20.83 -2.62 -11.13
C GLY A 43 -19.65 -1.73 -11.54
N LEU A 44 -18.46 -2.32 -11.64
CA LEU A 44 -17.25 -1.57 -11.95
C LEU A 44 -17.42 -0.69 -13.21
N PRO A 45 -17.16 0.64 -13.13
CA PRO A 45 -17.28 1.52 -14.29
C PRO A 45 -16.33 1.13 -15.42
N ALA A 46 -16.71 1.47 -16.65
CA ALA A 46 -15.77 1.50 -17.76
C ALA A 46 -15.02 2.84 -17.73
N PHE A 47 -13.70 2.80 -17.79
CA PHE A 47 -12.85 3.98 -17.82
C PHE A 47 -12.32 4.20 -19.24
N GLU A 48 -12.39 5.43 -19.74
CA GLU A 48 -11.82 5.85 -21.02
C GLU A 48 -10.29 5.96 -20.95
N SER A 49 -9.74 6.15 -19.74
CA SER A 49 -8.29 6.25 -19.50
C SER A 49 -7.87 5.77 -18.12
N ASP A 50 -6.57 5.49 -17.94
CA ASP A 50 -6.03 5.19 -16.62
C ASP A 50 -6.08 6.40 -15.68
N GLN A 51 -6.04 7.62 -16.22
CA GLN A 51 -6.21 8.83 -15.42
C GLN A 51 -7.62 8.91 -14.85
N GLU A 52 -8.64 8.55 -15.61
CA GLU A 52 -10.02 8.50 -15.12
C GLU A 52 -10.18 7.41 -14.04
N ALA A 53 -9.58 6.23 -14.28
CA ALA A 53 -9.53 5.16 -13.28
C ALA A 53 -8.85 5.61 -11.99
N HIS A 54 -7.74 6.35 -12.09
CA HIS A 54 -7.00 6.91 -10.95
C HIS A 54 -7.88 7.85 -10.12
N LEU A 55 -8.56 8.80 -10.76
CA LEU A 55 -9.46 9.74 -10.09
C LEU A 55 -10.62 9.02 -9.41
N TRP A 56 -11.25 8.07 -10.10
CA TRP A 56 -12.31 7.26 -9.52
C TRP A 56 -11.84 6.46 -8.31
N LEU A 57 -10.63 5.87 -8.35
CA LEU A 57 -10.06 5.16 -7.21
C LEU A 57 -9.82 6.08 -6.00
N LYS A 58 -9.33 7.32 -6.21
CA LYS A 58 -9.17 8.30 -5.12
C LYS A 58 -10.51 8.66 -4.46
N GLU A 59 -11.58 8.76 -5.25
CA GLU A 59 -12.92 9.06 -4.74
C GLU A 59 -13.55 7.88 -3.97
N ASN A 60 -13.22 6.64 -4.33
CA ASN A 60 -13.91 5.45 -3.86
C ASN A 60 -13.10 4.58 -2.87
N SER A 61 -11.82 4.89 -2.65
CA SER A 61 -10.96 4.21 -1.68
C SER A 61 -10.11 5.23 -0.90
N PRO A 62 -10.46 5.52 0.37
CA PRO A 62 -9.66 6.39 1.24
C PRO A 62 -8.19 5.94 1.34
N TYR A 63 -7.93 4.63 1.39
CA TYR A 63 -6.58 4.10 1.45
C TYR A 63 -5.80 4.33 0.16
N TYR A 64 -6.45 4.17 -1.00
CA TYR A 64 -5.86 4.50 -2.29
C TYR A 64 -5.56 6.00 -2.38
N SER A 65 -6.49 6.87 -1.96
CA SER A 65 -6.27 8.33 -1.97
C SER A 65 -5.05 8.71 -1.14
N LEU A 66 -4.91 8.14 0.07
CA LEU A 66 -3.74 8.38 0.92
C LEU A 66 -2.43 7.97 0.23
N MET A 67 -2.38 6.78 -0.38
CA MET A 67 -1.18 6.35 -1.10
C MET A 67 -0.89 7.26 -2.29
N ALA A 68 -1.92 7.62 -3.07
CA ALA A 68 -1.79 8.52 -4.21
C ALA A 68 -1.25 9.88 -3.80
N GLU A 69 -1.80 10.50 -2.75
CA GLU A 69 -1.34 11.79 -2.23
C GLU A 69 0.13 11.75 -1.79
N GLU A 70 0.57 10.68 -1.14
CA GLU A 70 1.97 10.51 -0.72
C GLU A 70 2.93 10.30 -1.90
N VAL A 71 2.45 9.69 -2.97
CA VAL A 71 3.16 9.54 -4.24
C VAL A 71 3.23 10.89 -4.97
N GLU A 72 2.11 11.63 -5.03
CA GLU A 72 1.96 12.93 -5.68
C GLU A 72 2.82 14.03 -5.05
N LYS A 73 3.13 13.95 -3.74
CA LYS A 73 4.09 14.88 -3.08
C LYS A 73 5.47 14.90 -3.73
N ARG A 74 5.82 13.87 -4.51
CA ARG A 74 7.12 13.74 -5.17
C ARG A 74 7.06 14.22 -6.62
N GLY A 75 5.87 14.45 -7.17
CA GLY A 75 5.61 14.84 -8.57
C GLY A 75 4.28 14.27 -9.06
N ASP A 76 3.86 14.60 -10.27
CA ASP A 76 2.57 14.11 -10.78
C ASP A 76 2.64 12.64 -11.20
N ILE A 77 1.59 11.87 -10.89
CA ILE A 77 1.43 10.51 -11.40
C ILE A 77 1.02 10.60 -12.87
N SER A 78 1.72 9.87 -13.73
CA SER A 78 1.39 9.74 -15.15
C SER A 78 1.26 8.27 -15.55
N PHE A 79 0.46 8.03 -16.59
CA PHE A 79 0.14 6.69 -17.08
C PHE A 79 0.55 6.54 -18.54
N ASP A 80 1.07 5.39 -18.90
CA ASP A 80 1.43 5.07 -20.28
C ASP A 80 1.37 3.55 -20.52
N VAL A 81 1.62 3.15 -21.78
CA VAL A 81 1.53 1.76 -22.21
C VAL A 81 2.87 1.06 -22.00
N LEU A 82 2.82 -0.10 -21.34
CA LEU A 82 3.94 -1.02 -21.30
C LEU A 82 3.94 -1.89 -22.57
N GLU A 83 4.89 -1.64 -23.46
CA GLU A 83 5.07 -2.41 -24.68
C GLU A 83 5.89 -3.69 -24.43
N ASN A 84 5.51 -4.80 -25.07
CA ASN A 84 6.23 -6.08 -25.07
C ASN A 84 6.37 -6.81 -23.71
N GLN A 85 5.61 -6.45 -22.67
CA GLN A 85 5.60 -7.14 -21.38
C GLN A 85 4.18 -7.27 -20.83
N LYS A 86 3.95 -8.26 -19.97
CA LYS A 86 2.69 -8.47 -19.25
C LYS A 86 2.71 -7.74 -17.91
N GLY A 87 1.53 -7.36 -17.42
CA GLY A 87 1.39 -6.77 -16.08
C GLY A 87 1.54 -5.25 -16.06
N GLY A 88 2.13 -4.74 -15.00
CA GLY A 88 2.43 -3.32 -14.82
C GLY A 88 3.86 -3.11 -14.34
N MET A 89 4.30 -1.86 -14.37
CA MET A 89 5.59 -1.43 -13.83
C MET A 89 5.54 0.05 -13.48
N VAL A 90 6.27 0.43 -12.44
CA VAL A 90 6.57 1.83 -12.12
C VAL A 90 7.94 2.21 -12.68
N GLU A 91 7.98 3.06 -13.69
CA GLU A 91 9.23 3.61 -14.23
C GLU A 91 9.61 4.87 -13.47
N SER A 92 10.61 4.79 -12.58
CA SER A 92 11.14 5.97 -11.90
C SER A 92 11.72 6.95 -12.94
N GLY A 93 11.20 8.18 -13.00
CA GLY A 93 11.76 9.21 -13.87
C GLY A 93 13.22 9.56 -13.52
N THR A 94 13.89 10.29 -14.40
CA THR A 94 15.19 10.89 -14.06
C THR A 94 14.97 12.03 -13.05
N GLY A 95 15.01 11.70 -11.77
CA GLY A 95 14.66 12.60 -10.67
C GLY A 95 13.67 11.91 -9.74
N GLN A 96 13.72 12.23 -8.45
CA GLN A 96 13.02 11.54 -7.34
C GLN A 96 11.47 11.67 -7.37
N GLY A 97 10.86 11.86 -8.54
CA GLY A 97 9.41 11.94 -8.70
C GLY A 97 8.75 10.57 -8.84
N PRO A 98 7.43 10.48 -8.64
CA PRO A 98 6.74 9.23 -8.78
C PRO A 98 6.84 8.81 -10.22
N GLY A 99 7.27 7.57 -10.37
CA GLY A 99 7.45 7.02 -11.69
C GLY A 99 6.16 7.01 -12.49
N ARG A 100 6.32 7.03 -13.81
CA ARG A 100 5.23 6.75 -14.74
C ARG A 100 4.74 5.32 -14.48
N ILE A 101 3.45 5.13 -14.24
CA ILE A 101 2.84 3.81 -14.16
C ILE A 101 2.59 3.33 -15.58
N LEU A 102 3.31 2.27 -15.96
CA LEU A 102 3.21 1.61 -17.26
C LEU A 102 2.33 0.37 -17.10
N LEU A 103 1.28 0.26 -17.92
CA LEU A 103 0.39 -0.90 -17.89
C LEU A 103 0.34 -1.57 -19.26
N ALA A 104 0.42 -2.90 -19.28
CA ALA A 104 0.44 -3.66 -20.52
C ALA A 104 -0.82 -3.41 -21.37
N LYS A 105 -0.64 -3.32 -22.69
CA LYS A 105 -1.69 -2.92 -23.64
C LYS A 105 -2.88 -3.87 -23.64
N GLU A 106 -2.64 -5.14 -23.38
CA GLU A 106 -3.65 -6.21 -23.34
C GLU A 106 -4.51 -6.19 -22.07
N LEU A 107 -4.09 -5.49 -21.01
CA LEU A 107 -4.89 -5.36 -19.80
C LEU A 107 -6.12 -4.50 -20.06
N LYS A 108 -7.30 -5.01 -19.67
CA LYS A 108 -8.60 -4.33 -19.81
C LYS A 108 -9.45 -4.52 -18.56
N GLY A 109 -10.43 -3.63 -18.39
CA GLY A 109 -11.46 -3.71 -17.35
C GLY A 109 -10.91 -3.91 -15.94
N ALA A 110 -11.58 -4.78 -15.18
CA ALA A 110 -11.26 -5.08 -13.79
C ALA A 110 -9.81 -5.55 -13.56
N ALA A 111 -9.25 -6.41 -14.43
CA ALA A 111 -7.87 -6.86 -14.28
C ALA A 111 -6.87 -5.69 -14.39
N ARG A 112 -7.10 -4.76 -15.33
CA ARG A 112 -6.28 -3.55 -15.48
C ARG A 112 -6.34 -2.68 -14.22
N LEU A 113 -7.54 -2.46 -13.69
CA LEU A 113 -7.73 -1.65 -12.49
C LEU A 113 -7.00 -2.26 -11.29
N SER A 114 -7.05 -3.58 -11.13
CA SER A 114 -6.35 -4.25 -10.03
C SER A 114 -4.83 -4.12 -10.13
N ILE A 115 -4.28 -4.22 -11.34
CA ILE A 115 -2.84 -4.05 -11.56
C ILE A 115 -2.44 -2.59 -11.38
N HIS A 116 -3.28 -1.64 -11.80
CA HIS A 116 -3.08 -0.23 -11.50
C HIS A 116 -2.95 0.00 -9.97
N ILE A 117 -3.88 -0.51 -9.16
CA ILE A 117 -3.79 -0.40 -7.69
C ILE A 117 -2.46 -0.97 -7.17
N PHE A 118 -2.02 -2.08 -7.74
CA PHE A 118 -0.75 -2.70 -7.37
C PHE A 118 0.45 -1.82 -7.74
N GLU A 119 0.49 -1.25 -8.94
CA GLU A 119 1.59 -0.37 -9.34
C GLU A 119 1.62 0.94 -8.55
N LEU A 120 0.46 1.50 -8.17
CA LEU A 120 0.46 2.64 -7.25
C LEU A 120 1.07 2.25 -5.89
N THR A 121 0.80 1.03 -5.43
CA THR A 121 1.39 0.50 -4.19
C THR A 121 2.92 0.41 -4.30
N ASN A 122 3.43 -0.09 -5.42
CA ASN A 122 4.87 -0.12 -5.71
C ASN A 122 5.48 1.30 -5.70
N ALA A 123 4.80 2.27 -6.33
CA ALA A 123 5.22 3.67 -6.34
C ALA A 123 5.26 4.27 -4.93
N TYR A 124 4.24 3.97 -4.11
CA TYR A 124 4.14 4.42 -2.72
C TYR A 124 5.31 3.89 -1.88
N GLN A 125 5.62 2.60 -2.03
CA GLN A 125 6.67 1.90 -1.26
C GLN A 125 8.10 2.18 -1.74
N LYS A 126 8.30 2.82 -2.90
CA LYS A 126 9.62 3.13 -3.46
C LYS A 126 10.60 3.74 -2.45
N ARG A 127 10.14 4.64 -1.58
CA ARG A 127 10.97 5.26 -0.52
C ARG A 127 11.55 4.21 0.43
N LEU A 128 10.78 3.20 0.80
CA LEU A 128 11.22 2.14 1.72
C LEU A 128 12.30 1.28 1.06
N HIS A 129 12.14 0.96 -0.23
CA HIS A 129 13.19 0.28 -0.99
C HIS A 129 14.46 1.13 -1.08
N ASP A 130 14.34 2.44 -1.35
CA ASP A 130 15.47 3.36 -1.40
C ASP A 130 16.19 3.48 -0.05
N GLU A 131 15.46 3.43 1.06
CA GLU A 131 16.04 3.43 2.41
C GLU A 131 16.83 2.15 2.71
N VAL A 132 16.37 1.00 2.22
CA VAL A 132 17.11 -0.27 2.35
C VAL A 132 18.35 -0.25 1.45
N ASP A 133 18.24 0.24 0.22
CA ASP A 133 19.38 0.48 -0.68
C ASP A 133 20.43 1.41 -0.04
N GLU A 134 20.00 2.51 0.57
CA GLU A 134 20.89 3.47 1.25
C GLU A 134 21.58 2.85 2.48
N LYS A 135 20.88 1.98 3.22
CA LYS A 135 21.48 1.25 4.34
C LYS A 135 22.60 0.30 3.90
N VAL A 136 22.52 -0.27 2.70
CA VAL A 136 23.66 -1.01 2.12
C VAL A 136 24.79 -0.05 1.74
N ARG A 137 24.46 1.07 1.09
CA ARG A 137 25.45 2.08 0.67
C ARG A 137 26.24 2.67 1.84
N SER A 138 25.58 2.92 2.95
CA SER A 138 26.18 3.42 4.19
C SER A 138 26.86 2.33 5.04
N GLY A 139 26.70 1.05 4.70
CA GLY A 139 27.26 -0.08 5.44
C GLY A 139 26.46 -0.49 6.67
N ALA A 140 25.26 0.04 6.89
CA ALA A 140 24.37 -0.37 7.97
C ALA A 140 23.76 -1.77 7.75
N ILE A 141 23.61 -2.19 6.50
CA ILE A 141 23.30 -3.58 6.12
C ILE A 141 24.52 -4.17 5.43
N GLU A 142 25.07 -5.23 6.01
CA GLU A 142 26.35 -5.80 5.56
C GLU A 142 26.20 -7.09 4.75
N THR A 143 25.01 -7.71 4.75
CA THR A 143 24.79 -9.02 4.15
C THR A 143 23.69 -9.02 3.09
N PRO A 144 23.83 -9.80 1.99
CA PRO A 144 22.77 -9.97 1.00
C PRO A 144 21.48 -10.56 1.57
N ALA A 145 21.59 -11.44 2.58
CA ALA A 145 20.43 -12.13 3.16
C ALA A 145 19.52 -11.17 3.94
N GLU A 146 20.10 -10.29 4.75
CA GLU A 146 19.34 -9.24 5.45
C GLU A 146 18.71 -8.26 4.45
N PHE A 147 19.48 -7.85 3.45
CA PHE A 147 19.00 -6.98 2.37
C PHE A 147 17.81 -7.58 1.63
N GLY A 148 17.94 -8.82 1.15
CA GLY A 148 16.87 -9.53 0.46
C GLY A 148 15.63 -9.67 1.33
N LEU A 149 15.77 -10.08 2.60
CA LEU A 149 14.64 -10.21 3.51
C LEU A 149 13.88 -8.88 3.69
N LEU A 150 14.58 -7.75 3.84
CA LEU A 150 13.92 -6.46 4.02
C LEU A 150 13.13 -6.03 2.78
N HIS A 151 13.66 -6.25 1.57
CA HIS A 151 12.92 -6.00 0.33
C HIS A 151 11.68 -6.91 0.23
N GLU A 152 11.81 -8.21 0.51
CA GLU A 152 10.67 -9.14 0.50
C GLU A 152 9.58 -8.75 1.52
N LEU A 153 9.96 -8.23 2.68
CA LEU A 153 8.98 -7.75 3.68
C LEU A 153 8.24 -6.49 3.19
N ILE A 154 8.91 -5.61 2.45
CA ILE A 154 8.26 -4.46 1.80
C ILE A 154 7.25 -4.95 0.75
N GLU A 155 7.66 -5.84 -0.15
CA GLU A 155 6.79 -6.43 -1.19
C GLU A 155 5.57 -7.17 -0.57
N TYR A 156 5.81 -7.92 0.51
CA TYR A 156 4.74 -8.57 1.25
C TYR A 156 3.70 -7.57 1.77
N ASP A 157 4.13 -6.39 2.21
CA ASP A 157 3.17 -5.36 2.63
C ASP A 157 2.61 -4.45 1.55
N GLY A 158 3.20 -4.50 0.36
CA GLY A 158 2.52 -4.12 -0.88
C GLY A 158 1.28 -4.96 -1.13
N LEU A 159 1.35 -6.28 -0.95
CA LEU A 159 0.16 -7.16 -1.04
C LEU A 159 -0.90 -6.82 0.02
N ARG A 160 -0.48 -6.39 1.22
CA ARG A 160 -1.41 -5.94 2.27
C ARG A 160 -2.15 -4.66 1.85
N TYR A 161 -1.42 -3.67 1.35
CA TYR A 161 -2.00 -2.40 0.89
C TYR A 161 -2.94 -2.59 -0.30
N HIS A 162 -2.54 -3.41 -1.27
CA HIS A 162 -3.39 -3.80 -2.39
C HIS A 162 -4.71 -4.39 -1.90
N ARG A 163 -4.65 -5.35 -0.99
CA ARG A 163 -5.83 -5.99 -0.41
C ARG A 163 -6.71 -5.03 0.38
N PHE A 164 -6.13 -4.03 1.07
CA PHE A 164 -6.92 -3.00 1.76
C PHE A 164 -7.74 -2.16 0.79
N VAL A 165 -7.14 -1.72 -0.32
CA VAL A 165 -7.88 -1.02 -1.38
C VAL A 165 -8.99 -1.91 -1.93
N LEU A 166 -8.72 -3.19 -2.24
CA LEU A 166 -9.76 -4.11 -2.68
C LEU A 166 -10.90 -4.26 -1.66
N ALA A 167 -10.60 -4.24 -0.35
CA ALA A 167 -11.63 -4.33 0.68
C ALA A 167 -12.53 -3.09 0.75
N GLU A 168 -11.95 -1.89 0.57
CA GLU A 168 -12.73 -0.66 0.47
C GLU A 168 -13.60 -0.65 -0.79
N LEU A 169 -13.05 -1.04 -1.93
CA LEU A 169 -13.80 -1.16 -3.18
C LEU A 169 -14.93 -2.20 -3.10
N ASN A 170 -14.70 -3.32 -2.41
CA ASN A 170 -15.72 -4.35 -2.18
C ASN A 170 -16.94 -3.81 -1.43
N ALA A 171 -16.78 -2.76 -0.62
CA ALA A 171 -17.86 -2.15 0.15
C ALA A 171 -18.72 -1.17 -0.66
N VAL A 172 -18.19 -0.64 -1.77
CA VAL A 172 -18.86 0.38 -2.59
C VAL A 172 -19.33 -0.13 -3.95
N LEU A 173 -18.76 -1.23 -4.45
CA LEU A 173 -19.16 -1.84 -5.72
C LEU A 173 -20.39 -2.75 -5.55
N ASP A 174 -21.38 -2.55 -6.40
CA ASP A 174 -22.53 -3.46 -6.48
C ASP A 174 -22.07 -4.83 -7.01
N GLY A 175 -22.40 -5.89 -6.28
CA GLY A 175 -21.91 -7.25 -6.55
C GLY A 175 -20.49 -7.57 -6.05
N GLY A 176 -19.80 -6.64 -5.38
CA GLY A 176 -18.47 -6.84 -4.80
C GLY A 176 -17.32 -6.82 -5.81
N ILE A 177 -16.15 -7.30 -5.40
CA ILE A 177 -14.95 -7.34 -6.27
C ILE A 177 -15.13 -8.32 -7.44
N PRO A 178 -15.00 -7.87 -8.70
CA PRO A 178 -14.98 -8.77 -9.86
C PRO A 178 -13.82 -9.77 -9.79
N ARG A 179 -14.06 -11.02 -10.19
CA ARG A 179 -13.07 -12.10 -10.16
C ARG A 179 -11.81 -11.76 -10.97
N GLU A 180 -11.95 -10.99 -12.03
CA GLU A 180 -10.85 -10.56 -12.90
C GLU A 180 -9.82 -9.72 -12.14
N MET A 181 -10.23 -8.98 -11.08
CA MET A 181 -9.30 -8.26 -10.21
C MET A 181 -8.38 -9.22 -9.42
N LEU A 182 -8.85 -10.45 -9.14
CA LEU A 182 -8.15 -11.41 -8.30
C LEU A 182 -7.34 -12.42 -9.12
N THR A 183 -7.65 -12.58 -10.40
CA THR A 183 -7.15 -13.70 -11.22
C THR A 183 -5.63 -13.66 -11.43
N TRP A 184 -5.05 -12.47 -11.56
CA TRP A 184 -3.60 -12.30 -11.71
C TRP A 184 -2.84 -12.54 -10.40
N ILE A 185 -3.49 -12.33 -9.25
CA ILE A 185 -2.95 -12.62 -7.92
C ILE A 185 -2.89 -14.13 -7.73
N ASN A 186 -4.05 -14.78 -7.90
CA ASN A 186 -4.17 -16.23 -7.87
C ASN A 186 -5.46 -16.64 -8.62
N PRO A 187 -5.36 -17.41 -9.71
CA PRO A 187 -6.51 -17.76 -10.56
C PRO A 187 -7.56 -18.64 -9.86
N LYS A 188 -7.22 -19.21 -8.69
CA LYS A 188 -8.12 -20.00 -7.85
C LYS A 188 -9.04 -19.14 -6.97
N LEU A 189 -8.76 -17.85 -6.84
CA LEU A 189 -9.61 -16.92 -6.08
C LEU A 189 -10.93 -16.68 -6.85
N THR A 190 -12.05 -16.79 -6.12
CA THR A 190 -13.40 -16.57 -6.67
C THR A 190 -13.98 -15.24 -6.24
N ASP A 191 -13.60 -14.77 -5.05
CA ASP A 191 -14.07 -13.55 -4.40
C ASP A 191 -13.03 -13.04 -3.40
N LEU A 192 -13.21 -11.82 -2.90
CA LEU A 192 -12.26 -11.22 -1.96
C LEU A 192 -12.17 -11.96 -0.61
N SER A 193 -13.23 -12.65 -0.19
CA SER A 193 -13.23 -13.39 1.09
C SER A 193 -12.27 -14.59 1.03
N SER A 194 -12.10 -15.18 -0.16
CA SER A 194 -11.11 -16.23 -0.40
C SER A 194 -9.67 -15.72 -0.52
N TYR A 195 -9.45 -14.41 -0.62
CA TYR A 195 -8.12 -13.82 -0.69
C TYR A 195 -7.52 -13.65 0.71
N GLU A 196 -6.84 -14.70 1.17
CA GLU A 196 -6.03 -14.69 2.38
C GLU A 196 -4.56 -14.44 2.05
N LEU A 197 -3.91 -13.57 2.82
CA LEU A 197 -2.48 -13.37 2.72
C LEU A 197 -1.76 -14.46 3.55
N PRO A 198 -0.72 -15.11 3.00
CA PRO A 198 0.05 -16.09 3.75
C PRO A 198 0.78 -15.42 4.92
N LEU A 199 1.26 -16.21 5.88
CA LEU A 199 2.13 -15.65 6.92
C LEU A 199 3.41 -15.10 6.27
N ALA A 200 3.97 -14.01 6.81
CA ALA A 200 5.12 -13.32 6.20
C ALA A 200 6.32 -14.26 5.96
N PHE A 201 6.56 -15.23 6.86
CA PHE A 201 7.63 -16.22 6.67
C PHE A 201 7.33 -17.22 5.54
N GLU A 202 6.06 -17.55 5.29
CA GLU A 202 5.65 -18.43 4.20
C GLU A 202 5.79 -17.72 2.86
N TYR A 203 5.41 -16.43 2.82
CA TYR A 203 5.66 -15.57 1.68
C TYR A 203 7.15 -15.50 1.34
N ALA A 204 8.00 -15.12 2.30
CA ALA A 204 9.45 -15.01 2.06
C ALA A 204 10.06 -16.34 1.60
N LYS A 205 9.60 -17.47 2.16
CA LYS A 205 10.01 -18.81 1.71
C LYS A 205 9.57 -19.12 0.28
N ALA A 206 8.38 -18.68 -0.12
CA ALA A 206 7.90 -18.84 -1.49
C ALA A 206 8.71 -17.99 -2.48
N GLN A 207 9.04 -16.75 -2.13
CA GLN A 207 9.86 -15.86 -2.96
C GLN A 207 11.31 -16.34 -3.09
N ALA A 208 11.88 -16.91 -2.02
CA ALA A 208 13.18 -17.55 -2.10
C ALA A 208 13.17 -18.75 -3.07
N ARG A 209 12.08 -19.52 -3.10
CA ARG A 209 11.92 -20.68 -4.00
C ARG A 209 11.68 -20.29 -5.46
N SER A 210 11.00 -19.16 -5.71
CA SER A 210 10.75 -18.67 -7.07
C SER A 210 12.02 -18.07 -7.72
N GLY A 211 13.06 -17.79 -6.92
CA GLY A 211 14.25 -17.08 -7.35
C GLY A 211 14.12 -15.56 -7.24
N HIS A 212 12.98 -15.04 -6.77
CA HIS A 212 12.76 -13.62 -6.57
C HIS A 212 13.75 -13.03 -5.56
N THR A 213 13.95 -13.69 -4.41
CA THR A 213 14.91 -13.21 -3.40
C THR A 213 16.36 -13.23 -3.91
N ALA A 214 16.68 -14.13 -4.83
CA ALA A 214 18.01 -14.17 -5.44
C ALA A 214 18.31 -12.90 -6.25
N HIS A 215 17.29 -12.30 -6.89
CA HIS A 215 17.44 -11.01 -7.56
C HIS A 215 17.93 -9.93 -6.58
N TYR A 216 17.36 -9.84 -5.38
CA TYR A 216 17.81 -8.87 -4.38
C TYR A 216 19.21 -9.17 -3.86
N HIS A 217 19.58 -10.44 -3.73
CA HIS A 217 20.95 -10.81 -3.35
C HIS A 217 21.98 -10.34 -4.40
N GLU A 218 21.64 -10.38 -5.68
CA GLU A 218 22.47 -9.83 -6.75
C GLU A 218 22.48 -8.30 -6.74
N TRP A 219 21.31 -7.69 -6.52
CA TRP A 219 21.15 -6.24 -6.43
C TRP A 219 21.95 -5.62 -5.28
N PHE A 220 22.05 -6.30 -4.13
CA PHE A 220 22.90 -5.90 -3.00
C PHE A 220 24.32 -5.52 -3.45
N TRP A 221 24.94 -6.31 -4.32
CA TRP A 221 26.30 -6.07 -4.80
C TRP A 221 26.41 -4.87 -5.74
N ARG A 222 25.30 -4.46 -6.37
CA ARG A 222 25.23 -3.24 -7.16
C ARG A 222 25.09 -1.99 -6.30
N GLN A 223 24.46 -2.13 -5.12
CA GLN A 223 24.32 -1.03 -4.16
C GLN A 223 25.57 -0.83 -3.33
N LYS A 224 26.33 -1.89 -3.03
CA LYS A 224 27.53 -1.78 -2.20
C LYS A 224 28.60 -0.95 -2.93
N PRO A 225 29.05 0.20 -2.38
CA PRO A 225 30.13 0.95 -3.00
C PRO A 225 31.38 0.08 -3.05
N ALA A 226 32.13 0.16 -4.16
CA ALA A 226 33.45 -0.44 -4.21
C ALA A 226 34.27 0.09 -3.02
N ALA A 227 34.99 -0.80 -2.33
CA ALA A 227 35.93 -0.37 -1.31
C ALA A 227 36.84 0.72 -1.94
N PRO A 228 37.07 1.86 -1.26
CA PRO A 228 38.00 2.85 -1.79
C PRO A 228 39.31 2.14 -2.10
N ALA A 229 39.79 2.27 -3.34
CA ALA A 229 41.09 1.76 -3.74
C ALA A 229 42.10 2.31 -2.72
N ARG A 230 42.68 1.41 -1.92
CA ARG A 230 43.71 1.75 -0.94
C ARG A 230 45.03 2.02 -1.65
#